data_AF-A0A2M8P696-F1
#
_entry.id   AF-A0A2M8P696-F1
#
_cell.length_a   1.000
_cell.length_b   1.000
_cell.length_c   1.000
_cell.angle_alpha   90.00
_cell.angle_beta   90.00
_cell.angle_gamma   90.00
#
_symmetry.space_group_name_H-M   'P 1'
#
loop_
_entity.id
_entity.type
_entity.pdbx_description
1 polymer ?
#
loop_
_entity_poly.entity_id
_entity_poly.type
_entity_poly.pdbx_seq_one_letter_code
_entity_poly.pdbx_strand_id
1 'polypeptide(L)'
;NSLSGVFMQPVYEQLGVEVICLYCEPDGTFPNHLPNPEDPETTKDLERAVLENGADLGIGFDGDADRCGIIDENGHHIAADRLLALLA
;
A
#
# COMPACT_ATOMS: atom_id res chain seq x y z
N ASN A 1 -3.14 0.58 9.22
CA ASN A 1 -3.87 1.09 10.41
C ASN A 1 -3.96 2.61 10.42
N SER A 2 -3.86 3.27 9.27
CA SER A 2 -3.71 4.73 9.18
C SER A 2 -4.92 5.37 8.51
N LEU A 3 -4.87 6.70 8.33
CA LEU A 3 -5.98 7.48 7.77
C LEU A 3 -6.39 7.02 6.36
N SER A 4 -5.45 6.52 5.57
CA SER A 4 -5.68 6.06 4.19
C SER A 4 -6.78 5.01 4.07
N GLY A 5 -6.91 4.12 5.07
CA GLY A 5 -7.89 3.03 5.05
C GLY A 5 -9.35 3.51 5.06
N VAL A 6 -9.62 4.74 5.51
CA VAL A 6 -10.97 5.32 5.55
C VAL A 6 -11.51 5.66 4.15
N PHE A 7 -10.63 5.94 3.19
CA PHE A 7 -11.03 6.51 1.90
C PHE A 7 -10.41 5.85 0.67
N MET A 8 -9.24 5.21 0.77
CA MET A 8 -8.58 4.63 -0.40
C MET A 8 -9.38 3.45 -0.99
N GLN A 9 -9.87 2.54 -0.15
CA GLN A 9 -10.68 1.41 -0.61
C GLN A 9 -11.93 1.86 -1.42
N PRO A 10 -12.83 2.71 -0.89
CA PRO A 10 -13.99 3.13 -1.66
C PRO A 10 -13.64 3.94 -2.92
N VAL A 11 -12.52 4.68 -2.93
CA VAL A 11 -12.04 5.37 -4.14
C VAL A 11 -11.64 4.37 -5.22
N TYR A 12 -10.86 3.33 -4.89
CA TYR A 12 -10.45 2.31 -5.86
C TYR A 12 -11.62 1.46 -6.34
N GLU A 13 -12.53 1.07 -5.45
CA GLU A 13 -13.75 0.35 -5.83
C GLU A 13 -14.62 1.17 -6.81
N GLN A 14 -14.73 2.49 -6.62
CA GLN A 14 -15.43 3.38 -7.56
C GLN A 14 -14.76 3.48 -8.92
N LEU A 15 -13.44 3.24 -9.00
CA LEU A 15 -12.69 3.15 -10.25
C LEU A 15 -12.81 1.77 -10.91
N GLY A 16 -13.55 0.83 -10.32
CA GLY A 16 -13.73 -0.53 -10.83
C GLY A 16 -12.57 -1.48 -10.51
N VAL A 17 -11.74 -1.14 -9.53
CA VAL A 17 -10.62 -1.97 -9.07
C VAL A 17 -11.12 -2.95 -8.01
N GLU A 18 -10.70 -4.22 -8.10
CA GLU A 18 -10.85 -5.19 -7.00
C GLU A 18 -9.80 -4.90 -5.92
N VAL A 19 -10.23 -4.68 -4.68
CA VAL A 19 -9.35 -4.25 -3.59
C VAL A 19 -9.22 -5.35 -2.54
N ILE A 20 -7.98 -5.77 -2.29
CA ILE A 20 -7.61 -6.61 -1.15
C ILE A 20 -7.04 -5.68 -0.07
N CYS A 21 -7.78 -5.51 1.03
CA CYS A 21 -7.40 -4.55 2.06
C CYS A 21 -6.54 -5.19 3.15
N LEU A 22 -5.39 -4.57 3.46
CA LEU A 22 -4.55 -4.90 4.60
C LEU A 22 -4.56 -3.75 5.61
N TYR A 23 -4.90 -4.06 6.86
CA TYR A 23 -4.83 -3.11 7.98
C TYR A 23 -5.61 -1.80 7.76
N CYS A 24 -6.74 -1.85 7.06
CA CYS A 24 -7.48 -0.65 6.65
C CYS A 24 -8.30 0.02 7.76
N GLU A 25 -8.46 -0.64 8.92
CA GLU A 25 -9.08 -0.01 10.10
C GLU A 25 -8.07 0.93 10.78
N PRO A 26 -8.40 2.22 10.96
CA PRO A 26 -7.55 3.17 11.66
C PRO A 26 -7.35 2.78 13.13
N ASP A 27 -6.10 2.64 13.55
CA ASP A 27 -5.71 2.36 14.94
C ASP A 27 -4.36 3.03 15.23
N GLY A 28 -4.40 4.10 16.03
CA GLY A 28 -3.22 4.89 16.39
C GLY A 28 -2.24 4.19 17.35
N THR A 29 -2.56 2.99 17.82
CA THR A 29 -1.60 2.13 18.55
C THR A 29 -0.69 1.33 17.62
N PHE A 30 -0.99 1.32 16.31
CA PHE A 30 -0.24 0.62 15.27
C PHE A 30 0.07 -0.84 15.62
N PRO A 31 -0.96 -1.70 15.79
CA PRO A 31 -0.78 -3.05 16.31
C PRO A 31 0.00 -3.99 15.38
N ASN A 32 0.11 -3.65 14.09
CA ASN A 32 0.85 -4.46 13.10
C ASN A 32 2.28 -3.94 12.93
N HIS A 33 2.43 -2.70 12.48
CA HIS A 33 3.69 -1.99 12.34
C HIS A 33 3.42 -0.49 12.15
N LEU A 34 4.46 0.35 12.25
CA LEU A 34 4.35 1.75 11.88
C LEU A 34 4.06 1.88 10.37
N PRO A 35 3.21 2.84 9.95
CA PRO A 35 2.90 3.04 8.53
C PRO A 35 4.06 3.79 7.86
N ASN A 36 5.02 3.06 7.30
CA ASN A 36 6.14 3.65 6.57
C ASN A 36 6.42 2.87 5.27
N PRO A 37 5.82 3.25 4.14
CA PRO A 37 5.89 2.45 2.92
C PRO A 37 7.29 2.43 2.26
N GLU A 38 8.29 3.14 2.78
CA GLU A 38 9.69 3.04 2.34
C GLU A 38 10.51 2.01 3.14
N ASP A 39 10.01 1.56 4.30
CA ASP A 39 10.69 0.57 5.14
C ASP A 39 10.33 -0.85 4.71
N PRO A 40 11.29 -1.63 4.17
CA PRO A 40 11.05 -2.99 3.70
C PRO A 40 10.44 -3.92 4.76
N GLU A 41 10.71 -3.69 6.05
CA GLU A 41 10.12 -4.52 7.11
C GLU A 41 8.60 -4.33 7.21
N THR A 42 8.12 -3.12 6.91
CA THR A 42 6.69 -2.79 6.98
C THR A 42 5.92 -3.17 5.72
N THR A 43 6.62 -3.38 4.59
CA THR A 43 5.99 -3.78 3.32
C THR A 43 5.92 -5.28 3.10
N LYS A 44 6.57 -6.11 3.93
CA LYS A 44 6.58 -7.58 3.79
C LYS A 44 5.20 -8.21 3.67
N ASP A 45 4.25 -7.74 4.47
CA ASP A 45 2.89 -8.28 4.44
C ASP A 45 2.14 -7.87 3.16
N LEU A 46 2.41 -6.67 2.64
CA LEU A 46 1.88 -6.20 1.36
C LEU A 46 2.50 -6.99 0.18
N GLU A 47 3.82 -7.15 0.16
CA GLU A 47 4.53 -7.96 -0.84
C GLU A 47 4.01 -9.40 -0.86
N ARG A 48 3.83 -10.01 0.32
CA ARG A 48 3.26 -11.35 0.45
C ARG A 48 1.84 -11.41 -0.07
N ALA A 49 0.99 -10.45 0.28
CA ALA A 49 -0.40 -10.44 -0.19
C ALA A 49 -0.51 -10.27 -1.71
N VAL A 50 0.36 -9.47 -2.33
CA VAL A 50 0.42 -9.35 -3.80
C VAL A 50 0.69 -10.72 -4.42
N LEU A 51 1.72 -11.43 -3.96
CA LEU A 51 2.09 -12.74 -4.47
C LEU A 51 1.04 -13.82 -4.20
N GLU A 52 0.46 -13.85 -2.99
CA GLU A 52 -0.53 -14.86 -2.59
C GLU A 52 -1.85 -14.74 -3.35
N ASN A 53 -2.25 -13.52 -3.70
CA ASN A 53 -3.49 -13.27 -4.42
C ASN A 53 -3.31 -13.09 -5.93
N GLY A 54 -2.07 -13.04 -6.42
CA GLY A 54 -1.77 -12.71 -7.81
C GLY A 54 -2.26 -11.32 -8.19
N ALA A 55 -2.12 -10.35 -7.28
CA ALA A 55 -2.58 -8.98 -7.51
C ALA A 55 -1.66 -8.26 -8.52
N ASP A 56 -2.24 -7.39 -9.35
CA ASP A 56 -1.49 -6.63 -10.35
C ASP A 56 -0.61 -5.52 -9.75
N LEU A 57 -0.94 -5.04 -8.53
CA LEU A 57 -0.28 -3.91 -7.89
C LEU A 57 -0.53 -3.91 -6.38
N GLY A 58 0.52 -3.65 -5.59
CA GLY A 58 0.42 -3.32 -4.17
C GLY A 58 0.67 -1.83 -3.92
N ILE A 59 -0.13 -1.21 -3.07
CA ILE A 59 0.04 0.21 -2.68
C ILE A 59 0.01 0.31 -1.15
N GLY A 60 1.11 0.80 -0.57
CA GLY A 60 1.21 1.13 0.86
C GLY A 60 1.21 2.63 1.07
N PHE A 61 0.66 3.10 2.19
CA PHE A 61 0.61 4.52 2.56
C PHE A 61 1.22 4.75 3.94
N ASP A 62 1.72 5.96 4.17
CA ASP A 62 2.15 6.38 5.50
C ASP A 62 0.96 6.85 6.38
N GLY A 63 1.27 7.44 7.54
CA GLY A 63 0.29 7.69 8.60
C GLY A 63 -0.82 8.68 8.22
N ASP A 64 -0.46 9.75 7.53
CA ASP A 64 -1.33 10.81 7.03
C ASP A 64 -1.61 10.72 5.52
N ALA A 65 -1.04 9.70 4.86
CA ALA A 65 -1.34 9.29 3.49
C ALA A 65 -0.93 10.29 2.40
N ASP A 66 0.09 11.11 2.67
CA ASP A 66 0.69 11.99 1.66
C ASP A 66 1.84 11.31 0.88
N ARG A 67 2.38 10.20 1.41
CA ARG A 67 3.36 9.34 0.74
C ARG A 67 2.80 7.95 0.49
N CYS A 68 3.23 7.37 -0.63
CA CYS A 68 2.94 5.99 -0.97
C CYS A 68 4.18 5.22 -1.40
N GLY A 69 4.14 3.91 -1.21
CA GLY A 69 5.09 2.95 -1.76
C GLY A 69 4.36 1.98 -2.67
N ILE A 70 5.04 1.53 -3.71
CA ILE A 70 4.48 0.73 -4.79
C ILE A 70 5.20 -0.60 -4.84
N ILE A 71 4.43 -1.69 -4.88
CA ILE A 71 4.91 -3.06 -5.04
C ILE A 71 4.38 -3.58 -6.38
N ASP A 72 5.27 -4.09 -7.24
CA ASP A 72 4.89 -4.71 -8.51
C ASP A 72 4.24 -6.10 -8.33
N GLU A 73 3.71 -6.67 -9.41
CA GLU A 73 3.04 -7.98 -9.41
C GLU A 73 3.96 -9.15 -9.01
N ASN A 74 5.27 -8.93 -9.04
CA ASN A 74 6.28 -9.92 -8.64
C ASN A 74 6.71 -9.73 -7.18
N GLY A 75 6.06 -8.84 -6.43
CA GLY A 75 6.36 -8.56 -5.03
C GLY A 75 7.58 -7.67 -4.83
N HIS A 76 8.08 -6.98 -5.86
CA HIS A 76 9.23 -6.09 -5.72
C HIS A 76 8.79 -4.67 -5.39
N HIS A 77 9.53 -4.04 -4.47
CA HIS A 77 9.38 -2.64 -4.17
C HIS A 77 9.94 -1.76 -5.31
N ILE A 78 9.11 -0.83 -5.78
CA ILE A 78 9.49 0.14 -6.82
C ILE A 78 10.01 1.40 -6.15
N ALA A 79 11.29 1.70 -6.40
CA ALA A 79 11.94 2.91 -5.90
C ALA A 79 11.18 4.17 -6.32
N ALA A 80 11.03 5.12 -5.38
CA ALA A 80 10.22 6.32 -5.56
C ALA A 80 10.70 7.23 -6.70
N ASP A 81 12.00 7.22 -7.02
CA ASP A 81 12.57 7.95 -8.15
C ASP A 81 12.09 7.41 -9.51
N ARG A 82 11.92 6.09 -9.64
CA ARG A 82 11.32 5.45 -10.82
C ARG A 82 9.84 5.80 -10.95
N LEU A 83 9.11 5.82 -9.83
CA LEU A 83 7.72 6.26 -9.81
C LEU A 83 7.60 7.73 -10.26
N LEU A 84 8.47 8.61 -9.76
CA LEU A 84 8.52 10.01 -10.20
C LEU A 84 8.77 10.13 -11.70
N ALA A 85 9.72 9.35 -12.24
CA ALA A 85 10.01 9.35 -13.68
C ALA A 85 8.83 8.84 -14.53
N LEU A 86 8.02 7.92 -14.00
CA LEU A 86 6.80 7.42 -14.67
C LEU A 86 5.67 8.46 -14.68
N LEU A 87 5.56 9.28 -13.63
CA LEU A 87 4.49 10.28 -13.47
C LEU A 87 4.74 11.62 -14.19
N ALA A 88 5.99 11.90 -14.59
CA ALA A 88 6.42 13.17 -15.20
C ALA A 88 5.99 13.31 -16.66
#